data_AF-A0A4P6MIJ1-F1
#
_entry.id   AF-A0A4P6MIJ1-F1
#
_cell.length_a   1.000
_cell.length_b   1.000
_cell.length_c   1.000
_cell.angle_alpha   90.00
_cell.angle_beta   90.00
_cell.angle_gamma   90.00
#
_symmetry.space_group_name_H-M   'P 1'
#
loop_
_entity.id
_entity.type
_entity.pdbx_description
1 polymer ?
#
loop_
_entity_poly.entity_id
_entity_poly.type
_entity_poly.pdbx_seq_one_letter_code
_entity_poly.pdbx_strand_id
1 'polypeptide(L)'
;MSIWADTGAIFSALASQDSWEISNAMRSNAAWIFGASATVLGGLLVMFVYRAVPFVERHLERTVMVFSYLAIAMIIFWGVIDRFVFNNQEAWSTTIPPLLFMIMAWFGAAFNVRLRTHLSFSEFRTAMPRNGQMACLLLDAALWLGFAIIVVTTTTRLTALSASNFQIVLGTDDVMQWWFLITAPVAFLLMAGRVFQNLADDIDNYRNGEPLIKQAVIGGDV
;
A
#
# COMPACT_ATOMS: atom_id res chain seq x y z
N MET A 1 -27.27 -16.32 0.90
CA MET A 1 -27.19 -15.63 -0.40
C MET A 1 -25.93 -16.12 -1.11
N SER A 2 -25.93 -16.19 -2.44
CA SER A 2 -24.76 -16.64 -3.20
C SER A 2 -23.67 -15.58 -3.12
N ILE A 3 -22.41 -15.98 -2.92
CA ILE A 3 -21.26 -15.06 -2.82
C ILE A 3 -21.18 -14.12 -4.05
N TRP A 4 -21.64 -14.59 -5.21
CA TRP A 4 -21.72 -13.79 -6.44
C TRP A 4 -22.77 -12.67 -6.38
N ALA A 5 -23.92 -12.92 -5.75
CA ALA A 5 -24.95 -11.90 -5.54
C ALA A 5 -24.47 -10.84 -4.53
N ASP A 6 -23.80 -11.28 -3.47
CA ASP A 6 -23.22 -10.40 -2.45
C ASP A 6 -22.05 -9.56 -3.02
N THR A 7 -21.33 -10.08 -4.02
CA THR A 7 -20.29 -9.31 -4.74
C THR A 7 -20.91 -8.20 -5.58
N GLY A 8 -22.01 -8.49 -6.28
CA GLY A 8 -22.78 -7.46 -7.02
C GLY A 8 -23.32 -6.37 -6.10
N ALA A 9 -23.73 -6.72 -4.89
CA ALA A 9 -24.20 -5.77 -3.87
C ALA A 9 -23.10 -4.80 -3.40
N ILE A 10 -21.83 -5.23 -3.38
CA ILE A 10 -20.70 -4.34 -3.06
C ILE A 10 -20.52 -3.28 -4.17
N PHE A 11 -20.64 -3.67 -5.45
CA PHE A 11 -20.55 -2.71 -6.55
C PHE A 11 -21.70 -1.71 -6.54
N SER A 12 -22.93 -2.14 -6.24
CA SER A 12 -24.06 -1.22 -6.11
C SER A 12 -23.90 -0.29 -4.91
N ALA A 13 -23.38 -0.77 -3.78
CA ALA A 13 -23.10 0.06 -2.61
C ALA A 13 -21.97 1.07 -2.88
N LEU A 14 -20.94 0.70 -3.64
CA LEU A 14 -19.91 1.64 -4.08
C LEU A 14 -20.49 2.71 -5.02
N ALA A 15 -21.45 2.34 -5.87
CA ALA A 15 -22.13 3.26 -6.77
C ALA A 15 -23.09 4.22 -6.05
N SER A 16 -23.66 3.82 -4.90
CA SER A 16 -24.53 4.70 -4.11
C SER A 16 -23.77 5.82 -3.38
N GLN A 17 -22.44 5.71 -3.29
CA GLN A 17 -21.56 6.64 -2.57
C GLN A 17 -21.94 6.83 -1.09
N ASP A 18 -22.78 5.95 -0.53
CA ASP A 18 -23.15 5.98 0.88
C ASP A 18 -22.21 5.09 1.70
N SER A 19 -21.46 5.72 2.60
CA SER A 19 -20.53 5.05 3.50
C SER A 19 -21.19 3.97 4.37
N TRP A 20 -22.47 4.12 4.74
CA TRP A 20 -23.19 3.14 5.54
C TRP A 20 -23.51 1.87 4.74
N GLU A 21 -24.02 2.03 3.51
CA GLU A 21 -24.29 0.90 2.61
C GLU A 21 -23.01 0.14 2.24
N ILE A 22 -21.92 0.88 1.94
CA ILE A 22 -20.61 0.29 1.66
C ILE A 22 -20.12 -0.52 2.87
N SER A 23 -20.18 0.06 4.07
CA SER A 23 -19.77 -0.60 5.31
C SER A 23 -20.58 -1.88 5.56
N ASN A 24 -21.90 -1.86 5.31
CA ASN A 24 -22.77 -3.01 5.48
C ASN A 24 -22.48 -4.12 4.45
N ALA A 25 -22.33 -3.77 3.16
CA ALA A 25 -22.01 -4.72 2.11
C ALA A 25 -20.65 -5.41 2.33
N MET A 26 -19.67 -4.66 2.84
CA MET A 26 -18.31 -5.14 3.10
C MET A 26 -18.20 -6.10 4.30
N ARG A 27 -19.24 -6.24 5.14
CA ARG A 27 -19.28 -7.25 6.22
C ARG A 27 -19.39 -8.68 5.69
N SER A 28 -19.91 -8.85 4.47
CA SER A 28 -20.06 -10.16 3.85
C SER A 28 -18.70 -10.80 3.51
N ASN A 29 -18.70 -12.13 3.33
CA ASN A 29 -17.52 -12.86 2.84
C ASN A 29 -17.19 -12.53 1.38
N ALA A 30 -18.12 -11.93 0.63
CA ALA A 30 -17.88 -11.47 -0.73
C ALA A 30 -16.82 -10.36 -0.81
N ALA A 31 -16.57 -9.64 0.28
CA ALA A 31 -15.51 -8.64 0.34
C ALA A 31 -14.11 -9.23 0.07
N TRP A 32 -13.89 -10.53 0.33
CA TRP A 32 -12.63 -11.19 -0.03
C TRP A 32 -12.49 -11.40 -1.54
N ILE A 33 -13.58 -11.72 -2.25
CA ILE A 33 -13.58 -11.82 -3.72
C ILE A 33 -13.41 -10.43 -4.33
N PHE A 34 -14.13 -9.44 -3.80
CA PHE A 34 -13.98 -8.05 -4.20
C PHE A 34 -12.55 -7.56 -3.95
N GLY A 35 -11.98 -7.76 -2.76
CA GLY A 35 -10.63 -7.34 -2.44
C GLY A 35 -9.57 -8.05 -3.28
N ALA A 36 -9.73 -9.34 -3.56
CA ALA A 36 -8.83 -10.09 -4.44
C ALA A 36 -8.89 -9.56 -5.89
N SER A 37 -10.09 -9.41 -6.44
CA SER A 37 -10.28 -8.88 -7.79
C SER A 37 -9.80 -7.43 -7.91
N ALA A 38 -10.09 -6.57 -6.94
CA ALA A 38 -9.60 -5.19 -6.87
C ALA A 38 -8.08 -5.13 -6.79
N THR A 39 -7.44 -6.02 -6.02
CA THR A 39 -5.98 -6.06 -5.90
C THR A 39 -5.32 -6.50 -7.19
N VAL A 40 -5.83 -7.55 -7.84
CA VAL A 40 -5.27 -8.06 -9.10
C VAL A 40 -5.50 -7.08 -10.23
N LEU A 41 -6.75 -6.65 -10.45
CA LEU A 41 -7.08 -5.72 -11.54
C LEU A 41 -6.46 -4.35 -11.30
N GLY A 42 -6.51 -3.84 -10.07
CA GLY A 42 -5.90 -2.58 -9.68
C GLY A 42 -4.38 -2.62 -9.81
N GLY A 43 -3.72 -3.71 -9.37
CA GLY A 43 -2.29 -3.89 -9.55
C GLY A 43 -1.87 -3.95 -11.02
N LEU A 44 -2.61 -4.67 -11.86
CA LEU A 44 -2.36 -4.70 -13.31
C LEU A 44 -2.56 -3.33 -13.96
N LEU A 45 -3.59 -2.59 -13.54
CA LEU A 45 -3.81 -1.21 -13.97
C LEU A 45 -2.64 -0.30 -13.57
N VAL A 46 -2.18 -0.37 -12.31
CA VAL A 46 -1.03 0.40 -11.83
C VAL A 46 0.22 0.07 -12.65
N MET A 47 0.48 -1.21 -12.88
CA MET A 47 1.60 -1.66 -13.71
C MET A 47 1.51 -1.07 -15.14
N PHE A 48 0.31 -1.06 -15.73
CA PHE A 48 0.08 -0.44 -17.04
C PHE A 48 0.34 1.08 -17.00
N VAL A 49 -0.17 1.78 -16.00
CA VAL A 49 0.04 3.23 -15.82
C VAL A 49 1.52 3.56 -15.65
N TYR A 50 2.25 2.79 -14.84
CA TYR A 50 3.69 2.98 -14.63
C TYR A 50 4.48 2.76 -15.92
N ARG A 51 4.14 1.74 -16.71
CA ARG A 51 4.75 1.51 -18.03
C ARG A 51 4.41 2.62 -19.03
N ALA A 52 3.20 3.16 -18.99
CA ALA A 52 2.78 4.24 -19.88
C ALA A 52 3.37 5.60 -19.47
N VAL A 53 3.56 5.83 -18.17
CA VAL A 53 4.04 7.11 -17.62
C VAL A 53 5.20 6.87 -16.64
N PRO A 54 6.44 6.71 -17.15
CA PRO A 54 7.62 6.45 -16.33
C PRO A 54 7.96 7.55 -15.32
N PHE A 55 7.44 8.76 -15.51
CA PHE A 55 7.59 9.85 -14.55
C PHE A 55 6.85 9.54 -13.24
N VAL A 56 5.61 9.06 -13.33
CA VAL A 56 4.78 8.70 -12.16
C VAL A 56 5.44 7.55 -11.41
N GLU A 57 5.90 6.53 -12.15
CA GLU A 57 6.60 5.39 -11.58
C GLU A 57 7.83 5.79 -10.75
N ARG A 58 8.60 6.79 -11.20
CA ARG A 58 9.85 7.17 -10.53
C ARG A 58 9.64 8.08 -9.32
N HIS A 59 8.56 8.86 -9.28
CA HIS A 59 8.41 9.93 -8.31
C HIS A 59 7.26 9.75 -7.33
N LEU A 60 6.19 9.01 -7.67
CA LEU A 60 4.97 9.00 -6.87
C LEU A 60 5.21 8.52 -5.43
N GLU A 61 5.73 7.31 -5.22
CA GLU A 61 5.96 6.79 -3.87
C GLU A 61 7.03 7.60 -3.13
N ARG A 62 8.08 8.05 -3.84
CA ARG A 62 9.16 8.85 -3.26
C ARG A 62 8.67 10.20 -2.75
N THR A 63 7.86 10.89 -3.54
CA THR A 63 7.29 12.19 -3.17
C THR A 63 6.37 12.05 -1.96
N VAL A 64 5.51 11.01 -1.91
CA VAL A 64 4.63 10.77 -0.76
C VAL A 64 5.45 10.49 0.52
N MET A 65 6.52 9.69 0.41
CA MET A 65 7.41 9.42 1.55
C MET A 65 8.08 10.70 2.05
N VAL A 66 8.71 11.46 1.16
CA VAL A 66 9.45 12.69 1.52
C VAL A 66 8.51 13.73 2.10
N PHE A 67 7.35 13.95 1.49
CA PHE A 67 6.36 14.90 1.98
C PHE A 67 5.84 14.51 3.37
N SER A 68 5.46 13.25 3.56
CA SER A 68 5.01 12.75 4.87
C SER A 68 6.09 12.90 5.94
N TYR A 69 7.35 12.59 5.59
CA TYR A 69 8.48 12.75 6.50
C TYR A 69 8.70 14.21 6.91
N LEU A 70 8.71 15.13 5.96
CA LEU A 70 8.87 16.56 6.23
C LEU A 70 7.70 17.12 7.03
N ALA A 71 6.47 16.68 6.75
CA ALA A 71 5.28 17.06 7.50
C ALA A 71 5.36 16.58 8.96
N ILE A 72 5.75 15.32 9.21
CA ILE A 72 6.00 14.80 10.57
C ILE A 72 7.04 15.64 11.29
N ALA A 73 8.18 15.89 10.64
CA ALA A 73 9.26 16.68 11.22
C ALA A 73 8.80 18.09 11.59
N MET A 74 8.03 18.74 10.71
CA MET A 74 7.49 20.08 10.94
C MET A 74 6.50 20.11 12.11
N ILE A 75 5.58 19.13 12.20
CA ILE A 75 4.62 19.04 13.31
C ILE A 75 5.35 18.85 14.64
N ILE A 76 6.32 17.93 14.69
CA ILE A 76 7.09 17.66 15.91
C ILE A 76 7.92 18.89 16.29
N PHE A 77 8.57 19.54 15.32
CA PHE A 77 9.35 20.74 15.55
C PHE A 77 8.49 21.88 16.10
N TRP A 78 7.31 22.12 15.50
CA TRP A 78 6.36 23.11 16.01
C TRP A 78 5.84 22.72 17.40
N GLY A 79 5.54 21.45 17.64
CA GLY A 79 5.10 20.97 18.95
C GLY A 79 6.11 21.21 20.06
N VAL A 80 7.41 21.21 19.76
CA VAL A 80 8.46 21.61 20.71
C VAL A 80 8.37 23.11 21.01
N ILE A 81 8.19 23.96 20.00
CA ILE A 81 8.05 25.41 20.18
C ILE A 81 6.80 25.74 21.01
N ASP A 82 5.65 25.20 20.64
CA ASP A 82 4.37 25.39 21.34
C ASP A 82 4.49 25.05 22.82
N ARG A 83 5.12 23.90 23.10
CA ARG A 83 5.33 23.41 24.46
C ARG A 83 6.25 24.28 25.30
N PHE A 84 7.42 24.65 24.77
CA PHE A 84 8.45 25.31 25.58
C PHE A 84 8.40 26.83 25.56
N VAL A 85 7.83 27.43 24.51
CA VAL A 85 7.71 28.89 24.36
C VAL A 85 6.35 29.38 24.81
N PHE A 86 5.28 28.71 24.39
CA PHE A 86 3.90 29.14 24.66
C PHE A 86 3.25 28.41 25.83
N ASN A 87 3.93 27.41 26.40
CA ASN A 87 3.41 26.55 27.49
C ASN A 87 2.04 25.95 27.15
N ASN A 88 1.83 25.65 25.86
CA ASN A 88 0.63 25.04 25.30
C ASN A 88 0.99 23.70 24.63
N GLN A 89 0.01 22.83 24.45
CA GLN A 89 0.22 21.59 23.70
C GLN A 89 -1.04 21.25 22.92
N GLU A 90 -1.00 21.52 21.62
CA GLU A 90 -2.01 21.06 20.68
C GLU A 90 -2.14 19.53 20.70
N ALA A 91 -3.32 18.99 21.01
CA ALA A 91 -3.53 17.55 21.18
C ALA A 91 -3.27 16.75 19.89
N TRP A 92 -3.64 17.30 18.73
CA TRP A 92 -3.44 16.67 17.42
C TRP A 92 -1.97 16.51 17.01
N SER A 93 -1.07 17.32 17.60
CA SER A 93 0.38 17.26 17.32
C SER A 93 0.99 15.91 17.71
N THR A 94 0.29 15.11 18.53
CA THR A 94 0.73 13.77 18.93
C THR A 94 0.04 12.64 18.15
N THR A 95 -1.10 12.90 17.52
CA THR A 95 -1.96 11.88 16.88
C THR A 95 -1.86 11.87 15.36
N ILE A 96 -1.65 13.03 14.73
CA ILE A 96 -1.45 13.15 13.28
C ILE A 96 -0.09 12.57 12.83
N PRO A 97 1.06 12.77 13.53
CA PRO A 97 2.33 12.24 13.05
C PRO A 97 2.37 10.70 12.92
N PRO A 98 1.80 9.89 13.84
CA PRO A 98 1.67 8.45 13.62
C PRO A 98 0.86 8.07 12.36
N LEU A 99 -0.19 8.83 12.03
CA LEU A 99 -0.99 8.60 10.80
C LEU A 99 -0.18 8.95 9.54
N LEU A 100 0.58 10.04 9.58
CA LEU A 100 1.51 10.38 8.49
C LEU A 100 2.66 9.36 8.38
N PHE A 101 3.14 8.84 9.51
CA PHE A 101 4.15 7.78 9.54
C PHE A 101 3.61 6.50 8.92
N MET A 102 2.35 6.15 9.19
CA MET A 102 1.66 5.05 8.53
C MET A 102 1.62 5.24 7.02
N ILE A 103 1.25 6.44 6.53
CA ILE A 103 1.28 6.76 5.09
C ILE A 103 2.69 6.56 4.54
N MET A 104 3.70 7.18 5.15
CA MET A 104 5.09 7.06 4.74
C MET A 104 5.55 5.60 4.69
N ALA A 105 5.24 4.81 5.71
CA ALA A 105 5.65 3.42 5.83
C ALA A 105 5.01 2.54 4.74
N TRP A 106 3.73 2.72 4.44
CA TRP A 106 3.07 1.89 3.41
C TRP A 106 3.54 2.20 1.99
N PHE A 107 3.70 3.49 1.66
CA PHE A 107 4.25 3.88 0.35
C PHE A 107 5.72 3.49 0.24
N GLY A 108 6.49 3.58 1.32
CA GLY A 108 7.87 3.09 1.36
C GLY A 108 7.99 1.58 1.25
N ALA A 109 7.05 0.84 1.82
CA ALA A 109 6.97 -0.61 1.61
C ALA A 109 6.73 -0.93 0.13
N ALA A 110 5.75 -0.28 -0.51
CA ALA A 110 5.50 -0.47 -1.95
C ALA A 110 6.74 -0.16 -2.80
N PHE A 111 7.43 0.95 -2.52
CA PHE A 111 8.67 1.33 -3.19
C PHE A 111 9.80 0.30 -2.98
N ASN A 112 9.99 -0.19 -1.75
CA ASN A 112 10.99 -1.20 -1.43
C ASN A 112 10.70 -2.57 -2.04
N VAL A 113 9.42 -2.91 -2.30
CA VAL A 113 9.07 -4.10 -3.09
C VAL A 113 9.67 -3.98 -4.50
N ARG A 114 9.52 -2.84 -5.18
CA ARG A 114 10.10 -2.62 -6.52
C ARG A 114 11.62 -2.77 -6.50
N LEU A 115 12.29 -2.17 -5.52
CA LEU A 115 13.76 -2.21 -5.41
C LEU A 115 14.30 -3.53 -4.85
N ARG A 116 13.43 -4.42 -4.36
CA ARG A 116 13.80 -5.69 -3.71
C ARG A 116 14.78 -5.51 -2.55
N THR A 117 14.63 -4.43 -1.79
CA THR A 117 15.46 -4.09 -0.63
C THR A 117 14.96 -4.74 0.67
N HIS A 118 13.96 -5.61 0.58
CA HIS A 118 13.51 -6.39 1.73
C HIS A 118 14.59 -7.41 2.13
N LEU A 119 14.68 -7.68 3.44
CA LEU A 119 15.66 -8.61 3.98
C LEU A 119 15.44 -9.99 3.36
N SER A 120 16.46 -10.51 2.70
CA SER A 120 16.43 -11.81 2.04
C SER A 120 17.76 -12.53 2.23
N PHE A 121 17.73 -13.85 2.23
CA PHE A 121 18.93 -14.69 2.25
C PHE A 121 19.47 -14.84 0.83
N SER A 122 20.14 -13.80 0.34
CA SER A 122 20.66 -13.72 -1.03
C SER A 122 21.61 -14.86 -1.35
N GLU A 123 22.50 -15.23 -0.43
CA GLU A 123 23.54 -16.24 -0.62
C GLU A 123 22.90 -17.60 -0.94
N PHE A 124 21.92 -18.00 -0.13
CA PHE A 124 21.20 -19.25 -0.32
C PHE A 124 20.46 -19.28 -1.66
N ARG A 125 19.80 -18.18 -2.03
CA ARG A 125 19.06 -18.09 -3.29
C ARG A 125 20.00 -18.12 -4.50
N THR A 126 21.12 -17.39 -4.45
CA THR A 126 22.10 -17.37 -5.54
C THR A 126 22.80 -18.72 -5.75
N ALA A 127 22.92 -19.55 -4.70
CA ALA A 127 23.46 -20.90 -4.80
C ALA A 127 22.50 -21.91 -5.45
N MET A 128 21.22 -21.58 -5.61
CA MET A 128 20.25 -22.48 -6.25
C MET A 128 20.43 -22.53 -7.77
N PRO A 129 20.04 -23.66 -8.41
CA PRO A 129 19.90 -23.71 -9.86
C PRO A 129 18.84 -22.70 -10.32
N ARG A 130 18.94 -22.26 -11.57
CA ARG A 130 18.09 -21.20 -12.17
C ARG A 130 16.59 -21.42 -11.94
N ASN A 131 16.10 -22.65 -12.04
CA ASN A 131 14.70 -22.98 -11.78
C ASN A 131 14.31 -22.80 -10.31
N GLY A 132 15.24 -23.09 -9.38
CA GLY A 132 15.06 -22.84 -7.95
C GLY A 132 15.02 -21.35 -7.62
N GLN A 133 15.89 -20.55 -8.25
CA GLN A 133 15.83 -19.09 -8.14
C GLN A 133 14.48 -18.54 -8.61
N MET A 134 14.01 -18.98 -9.78
CA MET A 134 12.71 -18.55 -10.30
C MET A 134 11.55 -19.01 -9.41
N ALA A 135 11.60 -20.22 -8.86
CA ALA A 135 10.60 -20.71 -7.92
C ALA A 135 10.53 -19.85 -6.64
N CYS A 136 11.69 -19.43 -6.11
CA CYS A 136 11.73 -18.50 -4.97
C CYS A 136 11.14 -17.12 -5.32
N LEU A 137 11.44 -16.58 -6.50
CA LEU A 137 10.90 -15.29 -6.95
C LEU A 137 9.37 -15.36 -7.16
N LEU A 138 8.88 -16.47 -7.72
CA LEU A 138 7.44 -16.73 -7.86
C LEU A 138 6.76 -16.86 -6.50
N LEU A 139 7.41 -17.53 -5.54
CA LEU A 139 6.92 -17.62 -4.17
C LEU A 139 6.85 -16.24 -3.51
N ASP A 140 7.90 -15.42 -3.63
CA ASP A 140 7.88 -14.05 -3.11
C ASP A 140 6.72 -13.24 -3.71
N ALA A 141 6.51 -13.33 -5.03
CA ALA A 141 5.42 -12.64 -5.70
C ALA A 141 4.04 -13.12 -5.20
N ALA A 142 3.86 -14.43 -5.03
CA ALA A 142 2.62 -15.00 -4.51
C ALA A 142 2.35 -14.57 -3.05
N LEU A 143 3.38 -14.55 -2.21
CA LEU A 143 3.28 -14.12 -0.82
C LEU A 143 2.96 -12.62 -0.71
N TRP A 144 3.64 -11.78 -1.48
CA TRP A 144 3.35 -10.34 -1.52
C TRP A 144 1.96 -10.04 -2.05
N LEU A 145 1.49 -10.73 -3.10
CA LEU A 145 0.12 -10.58 -3.60
C LEU A 145 -0.91 -11.07 -2.58
N GLY A 146 -0.68 -12.23 -1.95
CA GLY A 146 -1.56 -12.75 -0.90
C GLY A 146 -1.67 -11.77 0.27
N PHE A 147 -0.54 -11.21 0.72
CA PHE A 147 -0.53 -10.19 1.75
C PHE A 147 -1.25 -8.91 1.32
N ALA A 148 -1.04 -8.44 0.08
CA ALA A 148 -1.75 -7.28 -0.45
C ALA A 148 -3.27 -7.48 -0.48
N ILE A 149 -3.75 -8.67 -0.88
CA ILE A 149 -5.19 -8.98 -0.87
C ILE A 149 -5.76 -8.89 0.55
N ILE A 150 -5.05 -9.43 1.55
CA ILE A 150 -5.46 -9.36 2.95
C ILE A 150 -5.55 -7.90 3.39
N VAL A 151 -4.50 -7.11 3.13
CA VAL A 151 -4.47 -5.72 3.60
C VAL A 151 -5.49 -4.86 2.87
N VAL A 152 -5.61 -4.94 1.54
CA VAL A 152 -6.62 -4.20 0.78
C VAL A 152 -8.02 -4.53 1.30
N THR A 153 -8.36 -5.80 1.50
CA THR A 153 -9.69 -6.20 1.98
C THR A 153 -9.97 -5.66 3.38
N THR A 154 -9.05 -5.87 4.32
CA THR A 154 -9.24 -5.51 5.73
C THR A 154 -9.21 -4.01 5.97
N THR A 155 -8.29 -3.29 5.32
CA THR A 155 -8.18 -1.83 5.46
C THR A 155 -9.29 -1.11 4.71
N THR A 156 -9.82 -1.65 3.61
CA THR A 156 -11.02 -1.09 2.95
C THR A 156 -12.25 -1.24 3.85
N ARG A 157 -12.44 -2.40 4.50
CA ARG A 157 -13.48 -2.59 5.53
C ARG A 157 -13.34 -1.57 6.66
N LEU A 158 -12.13 -1.41 7.18
CA LEU A 158 -11.84 -0.47 8.26
C LEU A 158 -12.10 0.99 7.84
N THR A 159 -11.71 1.36 6.62
CA THR A 159 -11.92 2.70 6.07
C THR A 159 -13.42 3.00 5.91
N ALA A 160 -14.19 2.07 5.33
CA ALA A 160 -15.64 2.20 5.19
C ALA A 160 -16.33 2.27 6.55
N LEU A 161 -15.89 1.46 7.52
CA LEU A 161 -16.40 1.51 8.88
C LEU A 161 -16.11 2.85 9.55
N SER A 162 -14.89 3.37 9.40
CA SER A 162 -14.47 4.66 9.94
C SER A 162 -15.27 5.82 9.36
N ALA A 163 -15.52 5.79 8.04
CA ALA A 163 -16.37 6.75 7.34
C ALA A 163 -17.83 6.68 7.83
N SER A 164 -18.41 5.48 7.92
CA SER A 164 -19.81 5.28 8.35
C SER A 164 -20.09 5.70 9.79
N ASN A 165 -19.06 5.72 10.64
CA ASN A 165 -19.16 6.13 12.05
C ASN A 165 -18.73 7.58 12.28
N PHE A 166 -18.39 8.34 11.23
CA PHE A 166 -17.86 9.71 11.33
C PHE A 166 -16.72 9.82 12.36
N GLN A 167 -15.78 8.87 12.33
CA GLN A 167 -14.68 8.83 13.30
C GLN A 167 -13.73 10.00 13.08
N ILE A 168 -13.56 10.82 14.11
CA ILE A 168 -12.67 11.97 14.12
C ILE A 168 -11.30 11.57 14.71
N VAL A 169 -10.22 12.12 14.17
CA VAL A 169 -8.88 11.95 14.74
C VAL A 169 -8.83 12.60 16.11
N LEU A 170 -8.36 11.85 17.11
CA LEU A 170 -8.23 12.34 18.48
C LEU A 170 -7.43 13.65 18.53
N GLY A 171 -7.98 14.66 19.21
CA GLY A 171 -7.36 15.97 19.35
C GLY A 171 -7.63 16.96 18.21
N THR A 172 -8.54 16.62 17.28
CA THR A 172 -9.02 17.51 16.20
C THR A 172 -10.54 17.66 16.26
N ASP A 173 -11.07 18.71 15.63
CA ASP A 173 -12.52 18.97 15.61
C ASP A 173 -13.21 18.42 14.35
N ASP A 174 -12.58 18.53 13.18
CA ASP A 174 -13.22 18.22 11.88
C ASP A 174 -12.38 17.28 10.99
N VAL A 175 -11.32 16.67 11.53
CA VAL A 175 -10.44 15.81 10.74
C VAL A 175 -10.89 14.36 10.81
N MET A 176 -11.45 13.85 9.71
CA MET A 176 -11.94 12.48 9.66
C MET A 176 -10.79 11.47 9.56
N GLN A 177 -10.83 10.44 10.39
CA GLN A 177 -9.79 9.41 10.46
C GLN A 177 -9.67 8.60 9.16
N TRP A 178 -10.78 8.39 8.44
CA TRP A 178 -10.79 7.63 7.19
C TRP A 178 -9.99 8.30 6.06
N TRP A 179 -9.78 9.63 6.12
CA TRP A 179 -8.92 10.36 5.17
C TRP A 179 -7.48 9.83 5.18
N PHE A 180 -7.01 9.32 6.32
CA PHE A 180 -5.70 8.68 6.46
C PHE A 180 -5.79 7.18 6.22
N LEU A 181 -6.86 6.51 6.67
CA LEU A 181 -6.96 5.05 6.53
C LEU A 181 -7.09 4.59 5.08
N ILE A 182 -7.72 5.39 4.21
CA ILE A 182 -7.88 5.07 2.78
C ILE A 182 -6.53 4.99 2.05
N THR A 183 -5.47 5.60 2.58
CA THR A 183 -4.15 5.52 1.96
C THR A 183 -3.55 4.13 2.05
N ALA A 184 -3.94 3.32 3.05
CA ALA A 184 -3.43 1.96 3.21
C ALA A 184 -3.87 1.04 2.05
N PRO A 185 -5.16 0.86 1.71
CA PRO A 185 -5.54 0.05 0.56
C PRO A 185 -4.96 0.60 -0.74
N VAL A 186 -4.88 1.93 -0.90
CA VAL A 186 -4.23 2.55 -2.08
C VAL A 186 -2.75 2.16 -2.18
N ALA A 187 -1.97 2.27 -1.10
CA ALA A 187 -0.56 1.89 -1.10
C ALA A 187 -0.36 0.40 -1.44
N PHE A 188 -1.26 -0.47 -0.98
CA PHE A 188 -1.19 -1.90 -1.30
C PHE A 188 -1.64 -2.24 -2.73
N LEU A 189 -2.51 -1.44 -3.35
CA LEU A 189 -2.75 -1.52 -4.79
C LEU A 189 -1.50 -1.13 -5.59
N LEU A 190 -0.78 -0.09 -5.15
CA LEU A 190 0.51 0.27 -5.76
C LEU A 190 1.54 -0.85 -5.59
N MET A 191 1.61 -1.44 -4.38
CA MET A 191 2.47 -2.58 -4.09
C MET A 191 2.15 -3.78 -5.00
N ALA A 192 0.88 -4.12 -5.20
CA ALA A 192 0.49 -5.17 -6.14
C ALA A 192 0.99 -4.87 -7.56
N GLY A 193 0.89 -3.60 -8.00
CA GLY A 193 1.50 -3.15 -9.25
C GLY A 193 3.01 -3.37 -9.31
N ARG A 194 3.73 -3.04 -8.24
CA ARG A 194 5.19 -3.30 -8.13
C ARG A 194 5.53 -4.78 -8.18
N VAL A 195 4.71 -5.64 -7.55
CA VAL A 195 4.88 -7.10 -7.64
C VAL A 195 4.71 -7.58 -9.07
N PHE A 196 3.70 -7.10 -9.80
CA PHE A 196 3.52 -7.49 -11.21
C PHE A 196 4.65 -6.97 -12.11
N GLN A 197 5.17 -5.76 -11.88
CA GLN A 197 6.36 -5.26 -12.58
C GLN A 197 7.56 -6.16 -12.35
N ASN A 198 7.85 -6.47 -11.09
CA ASN A 198 8.94 -7.35 -10.69
C ASN A 198 8.80 -8.75 -11.29
N LEU A 199 7.60 -9.32 -11.27
CA LEU A 199 7.31 -10.63 -11.84
C LEU A 199 7.49 -10.63 -13.36
N ALA A 200 7.06 -9.58 -14.06
CA ALA A 200 7.28 -9.45 -15.50
C ALA A 200 8.78 -9.38 -15.83
N ASP A 201 9.53 -8.57 -15.09
CA ASP A 201 10.98 -8.46 -15.27
C ASP A 201 11.68 -9.81 -14.99
N ASP A 202 11.24 -10.56 -13.98
CA ASP A 202 11.79 -11.89 -13.67
C ASP A 202 11.50 -12.92 -14.77
N ILE A 203 10.29 -12.90 -15.33
CA ILE A 203 9.91 -13.79 -16.44
C ILE A 203 10.72 -13.47 -17.69
N ASP A 204 10.91 -12.18 -17.99
CA ASP A 204 11.70 -11.74 -19.13
C ASP A 204 13.18 -12.12 -18.95
N ASN A 205 13.74 -11.90 -17.76
CA ASN A 205 15.10 -12.35 -17.42
C ASN A 205 15.23 -13.88 -17.51
N TYR A 206 14.22 -14.62 -17.06
CA TYR A 206 14.18 -16.09 -17.13
C TYR A 206 14.23 -16.59 -18.59
N ARG A 207 13.47 -15.96 -19.49
CA ARG A 207 13.41 -16.30 -20.91
C ARG A 207 14.68 -15.93 -21.68
N ASN A 208 15.26 -14.77 -21.38
CA ASN A 208 16.41 -14.23 -22.10
C ASN A 208 17.76 -14.80 -21.63
N GLY A 209 17.77 -15.67 -20.61
CA GLY A 209 19.01 -16.20 -20.06
C GLY A 209 19.75 -15.23 -19.12
N GLU A 210 19.15 -14.07 -18.81
CA GLU A 210 19.77 -13.05 -17.96
C GLU A 210 19.83 -13.48 -16.48
N PRO A 211 20.74 -12.89 -15.67
CA PRO A 211 20.78 -13.11 -14.23
C PRO A 211 19.46 -12.72 -13.55
N LEU A 212 18.86 -13.66 -12.81
CA LEU A 212 17.58 -13.47 -12.11
C LEU A 212 17.75 -12.66 -10.83
N ILE A 213 18.78 -12.99 -10.03
CA ILE A 213 19.04 -12.32 -8.76
C ILE A 213 20.13 -11.30 -9.00
N LYS A 214 19.76 -10.02 -8.96
CA LYS A 214 20.68 -8.88 -8.98
C LYS A 214 20.80 -8.34 -7.55
N GLN A 215 21.99 -7.95 -7.14
CA GLN A 215 22.20 -7.38 -5.81
C GLN A 215 21.51 -6.01 -5.74
N ALA A 216 20.52 -5.87 -4.87
CA ALA A 216 19.86 -4.59 -4.65
C ALA A 216 20.82 -3.64 -3.92
N VAL A 217 21.23 -2.55 -4.58
CA VAL A 217 22.03 -1.49 -3.96
C VAL A 217 21.10 -0.34 -3.60
N ILE A 218 21.04 0.00 -2.30
CA ILE A 218 20.31 1.18 -1.84
C ILE A 218 21.03 2.42 -2.37
N GLY A 219 20.41 3.14 -3.29
CA GLY A 219 20.98 4.33 -3.94
C GLY A 219 21.69 4.08 -5.28
N GLY A 220 21.59 2.87 -5.85
CA GLY A 220 21.98 2.64 -7.24
C GLY A 220 21.01 3.32 -8.22
N ASP A 221 21.52 3.82 -9.34
CA ASP A 221 20.68 4.39 -10.39
C ASP A 221 19.71 3.31 -10.92
N VAL A 222 18.41 3.63 -10.89
CA VAL A 222 17.31 2.86 -11.50
C VAL A 222 16.69 3.66 -12.62
#